data_AF-A0AA43IPJ6-F1
#
_entry.id   AF-A0AA43IPJ6-F1
#
_cell.length_a   1.000
_cell.length_b   1.000
_cell.length_c   1.000
_cell.angle_alpha   90.00
_cell.angle_beta   90.00
_cell.angle_gamma   90.00
#
_symmetry.space_group_name_H-M   'P 1'
#
loop_
_entity.id
_entity.type
_entity.pdbx_description
1 polymer ?
#
loop_
_entity_poly.entity_id
_entity_poly.type
_entity_poly.pdbx_seq_one_letter_code
_entity_poly.pdbx_strand_id
1 'polypeptide(L)'
;MVKNMVKYALVVCGVLAAVQVQAGFPTVPKETYEALKIDRSASPKELYEALLKRYLDPAQGVGKGKYGDYWQPVSFSRYFDPHTFYKPPQAVKEVASREQCVKCHTDESPGWVAAWKKSTHANLDKIRKLTPKDDTFYKKAKLEAVEENLRSIGKLGKGEKLKEVGCIDCHFDINTTKKADHRKDIKLATADTCGACHLQ
;
A
#
# COMPACT_ATOMS: atom_id res chain seq x y z
N MET A 1 27.25 -45.77 18.21
CA MET A 1 27.27 -44.31 17.95
C MET A 1 26.72 -43.88 16.59
N VAL A 2 26.67 -44.76 15.56
CA VAL A 2 26.26 -44.36 14.18
C VAL A 2 24.73 -44.23 13.97
N LYS A 3 23.91 -44.93 14.78
CA LYS A 3 22.45 -45.04 14.55
C LYS A 3 21.65 -43.77 14.91
N ASN A 4 22.21 -42.88 15.73
CA ASN A 4 21.57 -41.63 16.13
C ASN A 4 21.89 -40.46 15.20
N MET A 5 23.03 -40.47 14.48
CA MET A 5 23.38 -39.38 13.54
C MET A 5 22.47 -39.35 12.30
N VAL A 6 21.97 -40.49 11.85
CA VAL A 6 21.06 -40.57 10.68
C VAL A 6 19.68 -39.97 10.98
N LYS A 7 19.19 -40.10 12.22
CA LYS A 7 17.90 -39.52 12.63
C LYS A 7 17.95 -38.00 12.73
N TYR A 8 19.08 -37.42 13.14
CA TYR A 8 19.24 -35.96 13.18
C TYR A 8 19.48 -35.35 11.79
N ALA A 9 20.19 -36.04 10.89
CA ALA A 9 20.41 -35.56 9.53
C ALA A 9 19.12 -35.48 8.68
N LEU A 10 18.20 -36.44 8.86
CA LEU A 10 16.91 -36.43 8.13
C LEU A 10 15.93 -35.36 8.64
N VAL A 11 16.01 -35.00 9.93
CA VAL A 11 15.16 -33.92 10.50
C VAL A 11 15.69 -32.54 10.09
N VAL A 12 17.00 -32.36 9.93
CA VAL A 12 17.59 -31.07 9.51
C VAL A 12 17.37 -30.81 8.01
N CYS A 13 17.40 -31.83 7.15
CA CYS A 13 17.08 -31.67 5.72
C CYS A 13 15.57 -31.54 5.44
N GLY A 14 14.71 -32.14 6.25
CA GLY A 14 13.24 -32.05 6.09
C GLY A 14 12.66 -30.68 6.47
N VAL A 15 13.30 -29.95 7.39
CA VAL A 15 12.84 -28.62 7.84
C VAL A 15 13.32 -27.50 6.89
N LEU A 16 14.38 -27.71 6.12
CA LEU A 16 14.88 -26.72 5.16
C LEU A 16 14.10 -26.67 3.83
N ALA A 17 13.27 -27.68 3.54
CA ALA A 17 12.50 -27.75 2.30
C ALA A 17 11.07 -27.19 2.40
N ALA A 18 10.66 -26.68 3.56
CA ALA A 18 9.27 -26.36 3.83
C ALA A 18 9.02 -24.92 4.30
N VAL A 19 9.73 -23.91 3.79
CA VAL A 19 9.21 -22.53 3.72
C VAL A 19 9.85 -21.78 2.54
N GLN A 20 9.58 -22.22 1.32
CA GLN A 20 9.37 -21.25 0.24
C GLN A 20 7.87 -21.20 0.03
N VAL A 21 7.14 -20.56 0.97
CA VAL A 21 5.79 -20.08 0.64
C VAL A 21 6.01 -19.17 -0.55
N GLN A 22 5.59 -19.64 -1.72
CA GLN A 22 5.66 -18.91 -2.97
C GLN A 22 5.19 -17.49 -2.69
N ALA A 23 6.10 -16.53 -2.81
CA ALA A 23 5.81 -15.10 -2.80
C ALA A 23 5.09 -14.73 -4.10
N GLY A 24 3.96 -15.39 -4.35
CA GLY A 24 3.11 -15.18 -5.50
C GLY A 24 1.79 -14.59 -5.06
N PHE A 25 1.13 -13.87 -5.95
CA PHE A 25 -0.25 -13.45 -5.80
C PHE A 25 -1.12 -14.48 -6.52
N PRO A 26 -1.56 -15.57 -5.86
CA PRO A 26 -2.20 -16.71 -6.54
C PRO A 26 -3.54 -16.34 -7.19
N THR A 27 -4.18 -15.29 -6.68
CA THR A 27 -5.42 -14.72 -7.20
C THR A 27 -5.22 -13.90 -8.47
N VAL A 28 -3.98 -13.52 -8.80
CA VAL A 28 -3.68 -12.77 -10.03
C VAL A 28 -3.53 -13.75 -11.20
N PRO A 29 -4.32 -13.60 -12.29
CA PRO A 29 -4.25 -14.46 -13.46
C PRO A 29 -2.87 -14.45 -14.13
N LYS A 30 -2.47 -15.58 -14.73
CA LYS A 30 -1.16 -15.73 -15.40
C LYS A 30 -0.98 -14.75 -16.55
N GLU A 31 -2.08 -14.43 -17.25
CA GLU A 31 -2.15 -13.54 -18.40
C GLU A 31 -1.73 -12.12 -18.01
N THR A 32 -1.92 -11.75 -16.74
CA THR A 32 -1.46 -10.46 -16.22
C THR A 32 0.07 -10.40 -16.17
N TYR A 33 0.73 -11.46 -15.68
CA TYR A 33 2.19 -11.53 -15.63
C TYR A 33 2.80 -11.56 -17.04
N GLU A 34 2.19 -12.33 -17.95
CA GLU A 34 2.57 -12.37 -19.37
C GLU A 34 2.47 -10.99 -20.02
N ALA A 35 1.37 -10.26 -19.82
CA ALA A 35 1.18 -8.91 -20.35
C ALA A 35 2.17 -7.89 -19.75
N LEU A 36 2.55 -8.07 -18.48
CA LEU A 36 3.54 -7.25 -17.79
C LEU A 36 4.98 -7.67 -18.12
N LYS A 37 5.18 -8.80 -18.80
CA LYS A 37 6.48 -9.37 -19.17
C LYS A 37 7.36 -9.66 -17.96
N ILE A 38 6.76 -10.18 -16.89
CA ILE A 38 7.44 -10.58 -15.65
C ILE A 38 7.11 -12.04 -15.32
N ASP A 39 7.97 -12.70 -14.56
CA ASP A 39 7.72 -14.07 -14.10
C ASP A 39 6.71 -14.10 -12.94
N ARG A 40 6.00 -15.22 -12.74
CA ARG A 40 5.07 -15.38 -11.60
C ARG A 40 5.77 -15.41 -10.24
N SER A 41 7.08 -15.65 -10.22
CA SER A 41 7.94 -15.57 -9.04
C SER A 41 8.49 -14.17 -8.78
N ALA A 42 8.11 -13.17 -9.59
CA ALA A 42 8.51 -11.78 -9.39
C ALA A 42 8.17 -11.31 -7.97
N SER A 43 9.08 -10.53 -7.39
CA SER A 43 8.90 -9.93 -6.07
C SER A 43 7.70 -8.97 -6.03
N PRO A 44 7.15 -8.67 -4.84
CA PRO A 44 6.08 -7.67 -4.70
C PRO A 44 6.45 -6.32 -5.33
N LYS A 45 7.71 -5.88 -5.18
CA LYS A 45 8.21 -4.67 -5.83
C LYS A 45 8.13 -4.74 -7.34
N GLU A 46 8.64 -5.80 -7.96
CA GLU A 46 8.64 -5.95 -9.42
C GLU A 46 7.21 -5.98 -9.97
N LEU A 47 6.30 -6.69 -9.30
CA LEU A 47 4.89 -6.71 -9.69
C LEU A 47 4.26 -5.32 -9.55
N TYR A 48 4.45 -4.64 -8.41
CA TYR A 48 3.91 -3.31 -8.18
C TYR A 48 4.43 -2.30 -9.20
N GLU A 49 5.74 -2.27 -9.46
CA GLU A 49 6.35 -1.35 -10.42
C GLU A 49 5.86 -1.62 -11.85
N ALA A 50 5.71 -2.89 -12.25
CA ALA A 50 5.17 -3.24 -13.56
C ALA A 50 3.69 -2.84 -13.70
N LEU A 51 2.87 -3.10 -12.68
CA LEU A 51 1.46 -2.67 -12.64
C LEU A 51 1.36 -1.14 -12.69
N LEU A 52 2.14 -0.44 -11.87
CA LEU A 52 2.16 1.01 -11.79
C LEU A 52 2.57 1.63 -13.13
N LYS A 53 3.63 1.10 -13.76
CA LYS A 53 4.09 1.55 -15.07
C LYS A 53 2.98 1.46 -16.11
N ARG A 54 2.27 0.33 -16.17
CA ARG A 54 1.14 0.15 -17.09
C ARG A 54 -0.04 1.06 -16.73
N TYR A 55 -0.34 1.20 -15.44
CA TYR A 55 -1.46 2.01 -14.94
C TYR A 55 -1.29 3.50 -15.23
N LEU A 56 -0.05 4.01 -15.19
CA LEU A 56 0.28 5.42 -15.44
C LEU A 56 0.72 5.69 -16.89
N ASP A 57 0.59 4.72 -17.81
CA ASP A 57 0.94 4.91 -19.22
C ASP A 57 -0.25 5.53 -19.98
N PRO A 58 -0.11 6.73 -20.59
CA PRO A 58 -1.19 7.33 -21.38
C PRO A 58 -1.65 6.46 -22.55
N ALA A 59 -0.76 5.63 -23.12
CA ALA A 59 -1.13 4.68 -24.16
C ALA A 59 -2.04 3.55 -23.64
N GLN A 60 -2.07 3.34 -22.32
CA GLN A 60 -2.92 2.36 -21.63
C GLN A 60 -4.15 3.01 -20.98
N GLY A 61 -4.32 4.32 -21.11
CA GLY A 61 -5.59 5.01 -20.82
C GLY A 61 -5.56 6.06 -19.72
N VAL A 62 -4.44 6.34 -19.05
CA VAL A 62 -4.39 7.49 -18.12
C VAL A 62 -4.44 8.81 -18.89
N GLY A 63 -5.01 9.85 -18.27
CA GLY A 63 -5.13 11.17 -18.88
C GLY A 63 -6.47 11.42 -19.56
N LYS A 64 -6.51 12.45 -20.41
CA LYS A 64 -7.75 12.91 -21.07
C LYS A 64 -8.25 11.99 -22.21
N GLY A 65 -7.45 10.98 -22.57
CA GLY A 65 -7.72 10.06 -23.67
C GLY A 65 -7.63 10.70 -25.05
N LYS A 66 -7.95 9.90 -26.08
CA LYS A 66 -7.84 10.27 -27.51
C LYS A 66 -8.60 11.54 -27.90
N TYR A 67 -9.70 11.85 -27.22
CA TYR A 67 -10.56 13.01 -27.49
C TYR A 67 -10.38 14.12 -26.44
N GLY A 68 -9.23 14.16 -25.77
CA GLY A 68 -8.93 15.10 -24.70
C GLY A 68 -9.06 16.58 -25.09
N ASP A 69 -8.94 16.91 -26.38
CA ASP A 69 -9.02 18.29 -26.85
C ASP A 69 -10.46 18.82 -26.93
N TYR A 70 -11.46 17.93 -26.95
CA TYR A 70 -12.86 18.29 -27.14
C TYR A 70 -13.60 18.64 -25.83
N TRP A 71 -12.94 18.53 -24.69
CA TRP A 71 -13.54 18.78 -23.39
C TRP A 71 -12.54 19.37 -22.41
N GLN A 72 -13.05 20.04 -21.38
CA GLN A 72 -12.24 20.60 -20.29
C GLN A 72 -12.75 20.10 -18.93
N PRO A 73 -11.86 19.90 -17.95
CA PRO A 73 -12.27 19.49 -16.62
C PRO A 73 -13.12 20.59 -15.96
N VAL A 74 -14.13 20.17 -15.20
CA VAL A 74 -14.81 21.07 -14.26
C VAL A 74 -14.08 21.06 -12.92
N SER A 75 -14.43 21.97 -12.01
CA SER A 75 -13.78 22.10 -10.70
C SER A 75 -13.73 20.78 -9.92
N PHE A 76 -14.75 19.95 -10.05
CA PHE A 76 -14.87 18.67 -9.36
C PHE A 76 -14.13 17.50 -10.05
N SER A 77 -13.71 17.65 -11.32
CA SER A 77 -13.01 16.60 -12.08
C SER A 77 -11.69 16.16 -11.41
N ARG A 78 -11.04 17.07 -10.66
CA ARG A 78 -9.82 16.79 -9.88
C ARG A 78 -9.95 15.70 -8.82
N TYR A 79 -11.18 15.38 -8.40
CA TYR A 79 -11.44 14.32 -7.43
C TYR A 79 -11.75 12.99 -8.11
N PHE A 80 -12.20 13.01 -9.37
CA PHE A 80 -12.49 11.82 -10.17
C PHE A 80 -11.27 11.29 -10.92
N ASP A 81 -10.41 12.19 -11.40
CA ASP A 81 -9.12 11.84 -12.01
C ASP A 81 -8.00 12.70 -11.40
N PRO A 82 -7.49 12.30 -10.22
CA PRO A 82 -6.47 13.09 -9.53
C PRO A 82 -5.12 13.11 -10.24
N HIS A 83 -4.75 12.02 -10.94
CA HIS A 83 -3.49 11.93 -11.68
C HIS A 83 -3.38 13.03 -12.73
N THR A 84 -4.49 13.33 -13.42
CA THR A 84 -4.49 14.33 -14.48
C THR A 84 -4.75 15.75 -13.97
N PHE A 85 -5.60 15.91 -12.95
CA PHE A 85 -6.17 17.23 -12.65
C PHE A 85 -5.98 17.74 -11.22
N TYR A 86 -5.53 16.91 -10.27
CA TYR A 86 -5.39 17.37 -8.90
C TYR A 86 -4.15 18.25 -8.69
N LYS A 87 -4.36 19.38 -7.99
CA LYS A 87 -3.29 20.23 -7.49
C LYS A 87 -3.61 20.66 -6.05
N PRO A 88 -2.68 20.53 -5.09
CA PRO A 88 -2.96 20.90 -3.70
C PRO A 88 -3.51 22.32 -3.54
N PRO A 89 -4.39 22.57 -2.55
CA PRO A 89 -4.94 23.90 -2.29
C PRO A 89 -3.85 24.86 -1.80
N GLN A 90 -3.93 26.13 -2.19
CA GLN A 90 -2.88 27.12 -1.91
C GLN A 90 -3.14 27.96 -0.64
N ALA A 91 -4.34 27.84 -0.03
CA ALA A 91 -4.76 28.67 1.09
C ALA A 91 -4.07 28.33 2.41
N VAL A 92 -3.77 27.05 2.66
CA VAL A 92 -3.17 26.57 3.92
C VAL A 92 -1.65 26.57 3.80
N LYS A 93 -0.97 27.56 4.39
CA LYS A 93 0.49 27.75 4.28
C LYS A 93 1.26 27.00 5.38
N GLU A 94 0.86 25.77 5.68
CA GLU A 94 1.43 24.97 6.77
C GLU A 94 2.36 23.87 6.25
N VAL A 95 3.43 23.60 7.02
CA VAL A 95 4.31 22.45 6.84
C VAL A 95 4.10 21.52 8.04
N ALA A 96 3.32 20.46 7.84
CA ALA A 96 2.72 19.69 8.92
C ALA A 96 3.37 18.31 9.10
N SER A 97 3.52 17.88 10.35
CA SER A 97 3.81 16.48 10.72
C SER A 97 2.54 15.62 10.69
N ARG A 98 2.73 14.30 10.81
CA ARG A 98 1.68 13.29 10.98
C ARG A 98 0.66 13.67 12.05
N GLU A 99 1.11 14.06 13.25
CA GLU A 99 0.24 14.42 14.37
C GLU A 99 -0.51 15.72 14.09
N GLN A 100 0.15 16.68 13.43
CA GLN A 100 -0.45 17.97 13.08
C GLN A 100 -1.58 17.80 12.05
N CYS A 101 -1.49 16.82 11.14
CA CYS A 101 -2.60 16.48 10.24
C CYS A 101 -3.87 16.17 11.04
N VAL A 102 -3.79 15.23 11.99
CA VAL A 102 -4.96 14.82 12.79
C VAL A 102 -5.44 15.95 13.70
N LYS A 103 -4.52 16.69 14.31
CA LYS A 103 -4.86 17.79 15.24
C LYS A 103 -5.68 18.87 14.53
N CYS A 104 -5.19 19.43 13.42
CA CYS A 104 -5.88 20.50 12.70
C CYS A 104 -7.21 20.01 12.09
N HIS A 105 -7.20 18.83 11.45
CA HIS A 105 -8.40 18.28 10.83
C HIS A 105 -9.45 17.77 11.82
N THR A 106 -9.15 17.68 13.12
CA THR A 106 -10.18 17.44 14.12
C THR A 106 -11.17 18.60 14.17
N ASP A 107 -10.73 19.82 13.88
CA ASP A 107 -11.57 21.02 13.86
C ASP A 107 -12.04 21.34 12.44
N GLU A 108 -11.14 21.31 11.44
CA GLU A 108 -11.46 21.66 10.05
C GLU A 108 -12.34 20.61 9.35
N SER A 109 -12.21 19.34 9.72
CA SER A 109 -12.97 18.25 9.10
C SER A 109 -13.24 17.09 10.07
N PRO A 110 -13.98 17.33 11.17
CA PRO A 110 -14.14 16.41 12.29
C PRO A 110 -14.65 15.01 11.87
N GLY A 111 -15.57 14.97 10.90
CA GLY A 111 -16.14 13.73 10.40
C GLY A 111 -15.10 12.76 9.83
N TRP A 112 -14.12 13.28 9.08
CA TRP A 112 -13.04 12.47 8.50
C TRP A 112 -12.12 11.91 9.57
N VAL A 113 -11.73 12.73 10.54
CA VAL A 113 -10.87 12.29 11.64
C VAL A 113 -11.60 11.27 12.52
N ALA A 114 -12.87 11.48 12.83
CA ALA A 114 -13.67 10.55 13.62
C ALA A 114 -13.84 9.20 12.91
N ALA A 115 -14.08 9.19 11.60
CA ALA A 115 -14.17 7.97 10.81
C ALA A 115 -12.82 7.23 10.77
N TRP A 116 -11.72 7.94 10.50
CA TRP A 116 -10.38 7.36 10.48
C TRP A 116 -10.02 6.72 11.83
N LYS A 117 -10.22 7.42 12.95
CA LYS A 117 -9.93 6.90 14.32
C LYS A 117 -10.66 5.60 14.63
N LYS A 118 -11.85 5.36 14.06
CA LYS A 118 -12.64 4.13 14.23
C LYS A 118 -12.27 3.03 13.24
N SER A 119 -11.51 3.35 12.19
CA SER A 119 -11.14 2.41 11.12
C SER A 119 -10.00 1.47 11.51
N THR A 120 -9.82 0.38 10.76
CA THR A 120 -8.65 -0.51 10.88
C THR A 120 -7.33 0.22 10.65
N HIS A 121 -7.29 1.18 9.73
CA HIS A 121 -6.07 1.93 9.39
C HIS A 121 -5.46 2.66 10.59
N ALA A 122 -6.29 3.19 11.49
CA ALA A 122 -5.81 3.80 12.75
C ALA A 122 -5.57 2.78 13.88
N ASN A 123 -5.88 1.49 13.69
CA ASN A 123 -5.96 0.50 14.77
C ASN A 123 -5.31 -0.84 14.40
N LEU A 124 -4.12 -0.81 13.77
CA LEU A 124 -3.44 -2.04 13.31
C LEU A 124 -3.08 -3.02 14.45
N ASP A 125 -2.86 -2.53 15.67
CA ASP A 125 -2.63 -3.38 16.83
C ASP A 125 -3.84 -4.24 17.21
N LYS A 126 -5.07 -3.79 16.92
CA LYS A 126 -6.26 -4.63 17.11
C LYS A 126 -6.22 -5.85 16.18
N ILE A 127 -5.76 -5.66 14.95
CA ILE A 127 -5.59 -6.74 13.97
C ILE A 127 -4.50 -7.73 14.42
N ARG A 128 -3.40 -7.23 14.97
CA ARG A 128 -2.32 -8.09 15.49
C ARG A 128 -2.75 -8.96 16.68
N LYS A 129 -3.73 -8.49 17.45
CA LYS A 129 -4.28 -9.18 18.64
C LYS A 129 -5.42 -10.15 18.32
N LEU A 130 -5.87 -10.25 17.07
CA LEU A 130 -6.91 -11.21 16.68
C LEU A 130 -6.45 -12.64 16.98
N THR A 131 -7.40 -13.49 17.37
CA THR A 131 -7.15 -14.91 17.64
C THR A 131 -7.85 -15.78 16.59
N PRO A 132 -7.43 -17.04 16.37
CA PRO A 132 -8.06 -17.92 15.38
C PRO A 132 -9.56 -18.18 15.57
N LYS A 133 -10.13 -17.83 16.73
CA LYS A 133 -11.57 -17.94 17.01
C LYS A 133 -12.39 -16.76 16.49
N ASP A 134 -11.72 -15.68 16.05
CA ASP A 134 -12.36 -14.51 15.48
C ASP A 134 -12.56 -14.72 13.96
N ASP A 135 -13.78 -14.53 13.46
CA ASP A 135 -14.11 -14.70 12.03
C ASP A 135 -13.29 -13.78 11.12
N THR A 136 -12.72 -12.70 11.67
CA THR A 136 -11.87 -11.76 10.95
C THR A 136 -10.38 -12.02 11.11
N PHE A 137 -9.97 -13.14 11.70
CA PHE A 137 -8.57 -13.51 11.94
C PHE A 137 -7.70 -13.46 10.67
N TYR A 138 -8.28 -13.73 9.49
CA TYR A 138 -7.59 -13.62 8.19
C TYR A 138 -6.95 -12.23 7.96
N LYS A 139 -7.46 -11.17 8.61
CA LYS A 139 -6.90 -9.82 8.52
C LYS A 139 -5.46 -9.75 9.06
N LYS A 140 -5.08 -10.62 10.00
CA LYS A 140 -3.71 -10.69 10.52
C LYS A 140 -2.73 -11.10 9.42
N ALA A 141 -3.06 -12.12 8.65
CA ALA A 141 -2.25 -12.53 7.50
C ALA A 141 -2.21 -11.44 6.41
N LYS A 142 -3.32 -10.73 6.17
CA LYS A 142 -3.33 -9.59 5.25
C LYS A 142 -2.45 -8.43 5.72
N LEU A 143 -2.43 -8.12 7.02
CA LEU A 143 -1.54 -7.11 7.58
C LEU A 143 -0.06 -7.51 7.41
N GLU A 144 0.28 -8.78 7.66
CA GLU A 144 1.64 -9.29 7.46
C GLU A 144 2.06 -9.21 5.97
N ALA A 145 1.15 -9.52 5.04
CA ALA A 145 1.39 -9.36 3.60
C ALA A 145 1.57 -7.89 3.18
N VAL A 146 0.76 -6.97 3.73
CA VAL A 146 0.93 -5.52 3.50
C VAL A 146 2.30 -5.05 3.96
N GLU A 147 2.74 -5.45 5.16
CA GLU A 147 4.06 -5.08 5.66
C GLU A 147 5.18 -5.64 4.77
N GLU A 148 5.02 -6.86 4.25
CA GLU A 148 6.01 -7.44 3.34
C GLU A 148 6.08 -6.72 1.99
N ASN A 149 4.93 -6.33 1.41
CA ASN A 149 4.90 -5.49 0.22
C ASN A 149 5.65 -4.17 0.45
N LEU A 150 5.38 -3.50 1.58
CA LEU A 150 6.03 -2.24 1.94
C LEU A 150 7.54 -2.39 2.16
N ARG A 151 8.00 -3.50 2.75
CA ARG A 151 9.44 -3.81 2.84
C ARG A 151 10.06 -3.99 1.47
N SER A 152 9.38 -4.71 0.58
CA SER A 152 9.85 -4.96 -0.78
C SER A 152 10.06 -3.65 -1.57
N ILE A 153 9.16 -2.67 -1.42
CA ILE A 153 9.29 -1.35 -2.07
C ILE A 153 10.09 -0.32 -1.25
N GLY A 154 10.72 -0.73 -0.14
CA GLY A 154 11.59 0.12 0.67
C GLY A 154 10.86 1.19 1.50
N LYS A 155 9.56 1.03 1.75
CA LYS A 155 8.73 1.92 2.58
C LYS A 155 8.64 1.48 4.04
N LEU A 156 9.08 0.27 4.37
CA LEU A 156 9.13 -0.25 5.74
C LEU A 156 10.47 -0.97 5.97
N GLY A 157 11.08 -0.77 7.13
CA GLY A 157 12.34 -1.41 7.49
C GLY A 157 12.22 -2.93 7.71
N LYS A 158 13.33 -3.65 7.57
CA LYS A 158 13.39 -5.09 7.89
C LYS A 158 13.07 -5.30 9.38
N GLY A 159 12.04 -6.10 9.67
CA GLY A 159 11.57 -6.34 11.04
C GLY A 159 10.78 -5.18 11.67
N GLU A 160 10.66 -4.04 10.98
CA GLU A 160 9.77 -2.96 11.40
C GLU A 160 8.31 -3.36 11.16
N LYS A 161 7.43 -2.92 12.06
CA LYS A 161 5.98 -3.09 11.97
C LYS A 161 5.34 -1.77 11.59
N LEU A 162 4.36 -1.82 10.69
CA LEU A 162 3.60 -0.63 10.31
C LEU A 162 2.74 -0.17 11.50
N LYS A 163 3.02 1.02 12.03
CA LYS A 163 2.36 1.49 13.28
C LYS A 163 0.89 1.80 13.04
N GLU A 164 0.60 2.53 11.98
CA GLU A 164 -0.73 2.95 11.53
C GLU A 164 -0.70 3.26 10.03
N VAL A 165 -1.87 3.48 9.44
CA VAL A 165 -2.05 4.17 8.15
C VAL A 165 -2.85 5.44 8.44
N GLY A 166 -2.14 6.54 8.60
CA GLY A 166 -2.65 7.87 8.91
C GLY A 166 -2.94 8.72 7.66
N CYS A 167 -3.39 9.95 7.89
CA CYS A 167 -3.68 10.90 6.82
C CYS A 167 -2.48 11.10 5.88
N ILE A 168 -1.30 11.28 6.47
CA ILE A 168 -0.06 11.57 5.73
C ILE A 168 0.41 10.39 4.87
N ASP A 169 0.08 9.15 5.22
CA ASP A 169 0.48 7.97 4.45
C ASP A 169 -0.23 7.91 3.09
N CYS A 170 -1.52 8.26 3.09
CA CYS A 170 -2.33 8.26 1.87
C CYS A 170 -2.22 9.58 1.11
N HIS A 171 -2.11 10.70 1.82
CA HIS A 171 -2.17 12.04 1.22
C HIS A 171 -0.80 12.68 0.98
N PHE A 172 0.31 12.05 1.36
CA PHE A 172 1.66 12.51 1.03
C PHE A 172 2.56 11.33 0.65
N ASP A 173 3.06 10.60 1.64
CA ASP A 173 3.97 9.47 1.42
C ASP A 173 3.87 8.43 2.53
N ILE A 174 3.89 7.16 2.13
CA ILE A 174 3.66 6.02 3.02
C ILE A 174 4.82 5.88 4.01
N ASN A 175 4.49 5.72 5.29
CA ASN A 175 5.40 5.55 6.41
C ASN A 175 6.46 6.67 6.52
N THR A 176 6.14 7.86 6.02
CA THR A 176 7.06 8.99 6.07
C THR A 176 7.23 9.53 7.49
N THR A 177 8.46 9.95 7.79
CA THR A 177 8.83 10.72 9.00
C THR A 177 9.03 12.21 8.70
N LYS A 178 8.95 12.60 7.42
CA LYS A 178 9.10 13.98 6.97
C LYS A 178 7.79 14.74 7.16
N LYS A 179 7.90 16.07 7.28
CA LYS A 179 6.74 16.96 7.21
C LYS A 179 6.33 17.18 5.75
N ALA A 180 5.05 17.48 5.53
CA ALA A 180 4.47 17.79 4.23
C ALA A 180 4.08 19.28 4.13
N ASP A 181 4.47 19.97 3.07
CA ASP A 181 3.95 21.30 2.71
C ASP A 181 2.55 21.13 2.11
N HIS A 182 1.53 21.63 2.80
CA HIS A 182 0.13 21.44 2.43
C HIS A 182 -0.20 21.96 1.00
N ARG A 183 0.59 22.89 0.48
CA ARG A 183 0.37 23.53 -0.84
C ARG A 183 1.06 22.81 -1.99
N LYS A 184 1.93 21.85 -1.70
CA LYS A 184 2.79 21.19 -2.70
C LYS A 184 2.70 19.69 -2.64
N ASP A 185 2.71 19.15 -1.43
CA ASP A 185 2.99 17.74 -1.21
C ASP A 185 1.71 16.89 -1.11
N ILE A 186 0.57 17.53 -0.85
CA ILE A 186 -0.70 16.82 -0.68
C ILE A 186 -1.19 16.28 -2.02
N LYS A 187 -1.58 15.00 -2.00
CA LYS A 187 -2.24 14.30 -3.11
C LYS A 187 -3.59 13.73 -2.69
N LEU A 188 -4.43 13.41 -3.67
CA LEU A 188 -5.52 12.47 -3.44
C LEU A 188 -5.00 11.07 -3.70
N ALA A 189 -5.26 10.17 -2.76
CA ALA A 189 -4.90 8.77 -2.92
C ALA A 189 -5.69 8.15 -4.08
N THR A 190 -4.96 7.69 -5.07
CA THR A 190 -5.45 6.93 -6.23
C THR A 190 -5.20 5.43 -6.01
N ALA A 191 -5.64 4.58 -6.95
CA ALA A 191 -5.54 3.12 -6.82
C ALA A 191 -4.10 2.64 -6.59
N ASP A 192 -3.11 3.25 -7.23
CA ASP A 192 -1.68 2.97 -7.04
C ASP A 192 -1.17 3.31 -5.63
N THR A 193 -1.70 4.36 -5.00
CA THR A 193 -1.34 4.71 -3.62
C THR A 193 -1.86 3.63 -2.66
N CYS A 194 -3.09 3.13 -2.88
CA CYS A 194 -3.64 2.01 -2.12
C CYS A 194 -2.88 0.70 -2.40
N GLY A 195 -2.56 0.45 -3.68
CA GLY A 195 -1.90 -0.77 -4.16
C GLY A 195 -0.47 -0.95 -3.68
N ALA A 196 0.18 0.12 -3.21
CA ALA A 196 1.49 0.03 -2.57
C ALA A 196 1.46 -0.84 -1.29
N CYS A 197 0.34 -0.80 -0.56
CA CYS A 197 0.06 -1.69 0.57
C CYS A 197 -0.71 -2.93 0.11
N HIS A 198 -1.81 -2.70 -0.61
CA HIS A 198 -2.80 -3.69 -1.01
C HIS A 198 -2.56 -4.19 -2.44
N LEU A 199 -1.42 -4.86 -2.65
CA LEU A 199 -1.02 -5.33 -3.97
C LEU A 199 -1.87 -6.51 -4.49
N GLN A 200 -2.53 -7.25 -3.59
CA GLN A 200 -3.41 -8.38 -3.91
C GLN A 200 -4.82 -7.94 -4.27
#